data_AF-A0AAJ1YI09-F1
#
_entry.id   AF-A0AAJ1YI09-F1
#
_cell.length_a   1.000
_cell.length_b   1.000
_cell.length_c   1.000
_cell.angle_alpha   90.00
_cell.angle_beta   90.00
_cell.angle_gamma   90.00
#
_symmetry.space_group_name_H-M   'P 1'
#
loop_
_entity.id
_entity.type
_entity.pdbx_description
1 polymer ?
#
loop_
_entity_poly.entity_id
_entity_poly.type
_entity_poly.pdbx_seq_one_letter_code
_entity_poly.pdbx_strand_id
1 'polypeptide(L)'
;MLVITAHELAPVLQEAKDNQCDVLLVKDHGIYAMARKGKMADGKRRVAYAQGCDPEKDPDWYDRCREEAGGDDFGEVLCLTDAMVSRIRDKRVSLYVTFTAAHMKITC
;
A
#
# COMPACT_ATOMS: atom_id res chain seq x y z
N MET A 1 5.64 -9.62 7.63
CA MET A 1 4.61 -9.42 6.61
C MET A 1 3.86 -8.11 6.83
N LEU A 2 3.66 -7.32 5.79
CA LEU A 2 2.78 -6.14 5.80
C LEU A 2 1.35 -6.51 5.42
N VAL A 3 0.38 -5.81 6.02
CA VAL A 3 -1.05 -5.98 5.72
C VAL A 3 -1.64 -4.63 5.38
N ILE A 4 -2.24 -4.48 4.20
CA ILE A 4 -3.05 -3.32 3.82
C ILE A 4 -4.50 -3.78 3.75
N THR A 5 -5.35 -3.21 4.60
CA THR A 5 -6.74 -3.66 4.69
C THR A 5 -7.50 -3.35 3.40
N ALA A 6 -8.48 -4.18 3.06
CA ALA A 6 -9.33 -3.92 1.91
C ALA A 6 -10.10 -2.59 2.03
N HIS A 7 -10.44 -2.19 3.26
CA HIS A 7 -11.10 -0.92 3.53
C HIS A 7 -10.25 0.27 3.11
N GLU A 8 -8.99 0.30 3.53
CA GLU A 8 -8.05 1.37 3.19
C GLU A 8 -7.65 1.32 1.71
N LEU A 9 -7.45 0.12 1.15
CA LEU A 9 -6.92 -0.05 -0.21
C LEU A 9 -7.97 0.21 -1.30
N ALA A 10 -9.25 -0.06 -1.05
CA ALA A 10 -10.29 0.06 -2.08
C ALA A 10 -10.42 1.48 -2.68
N PRO A 11 -10.40 2.58 -1.88
CA PRO A 11 -10.38 3.94 -2.43
C PRO A 11 -9.15 4.24 -3.30
N VAL A 12 -7.98 3.71 -2.96
CA VAL A 12 -6.75 3.87 -3.75
C VAL A 12 -6.86 3.13 -5.09
N LEU A 13 -7.42 1.91 -5.08
CA LEU A 13 -7.67 1.15 -6.31
C LEU A 13 -8.66 1.87 -7.23
N GLN A 14 -9.69 2.49 -6.65
CA GLN A 14 -10.66 3.27 -7.42
C GLN A 14 -10.00 4.50 -8.05
N GLU A 15 -9.19 5.25 -7.29
CA GLU A 15 -8.45 6.40 -7.81
C GLU A 15 -7.48 6.00 -8.93
N ALA A 16 -6.74 4.90 -8.76
CA ALA A 16 -5.82 4.39 -9.77
C ALA A 16 -6.55 4.00 -11.06
N LYS A 17 -7.72 3.38 -10.95
CA LYS A 17 -8.61 3.06 -12.07
C LYS A 17 -9.09 4.31 -12.79
N ASP A 18 -9.60 5.29 -12.05
CA ASP A 18 -10.13 6.54 -12.61
C ASP A 18 -9.06 7.35 -13.35
N ASN A 19 -7.81 7.28 -12.86
CA ASN A 19 -6.66 7.96 -13.47
C ASN A 19 -5.86 7.10 -14.45
N GLN A 20 -6.32 5.88 -14.73
CA GLN A 20 -5.67 4.89 -15.61
C GLN A 20 -4.16 4.77 -15.33
N CYS A 21 -3.80 4.47 -14.08
CA CYS A 21 -2.42 4.40 -13.64
C CYS A 21 -2.18 3.24 -12.66
N ASP A 22 -0.92 2.93 -12.42
CA ASP A 22 -0.53 1.88 -11.47
C ASP A 22 -0.81 2.28 -10.03
N VAL A 23 -0.88 1.27 -9.16
CA VAL A 23 -0.75 1.45 -7.71
C VAL A 23 0.69 1.20 -7.31
N LEU A 24 1.23 2.07 -6.46
CA LEU A 24 2.55 1.94 -5.88
C LEU A 24 2.45 1.47 -4.42
N LEU A 25 3.39 0.66 -3.99
CA LEU A 25 3.76 0.50 -2.59
C LEU A 25 4.96 1.40 -2.32
N VAL A 26 4.82 2.32 -1.39
CA VAL A 26 5.81 3.32 -1.06
C VAL A 26 6.26 3.13 0.38
N LYS A 27 7.57 3.22 0.61
CA LYS A 27 8.14 3.47 1.91
C LYS A 27 8.78 4.85 1.88
N ASP A 28 8.14 5.79 2.56
CA ASP A 28 8.59 7.17 2.74
C ASP A 28 7.75 7.77 3.87
N HIS A 29 8.32 7.86 5.08
CA HIS A 29 7.57 8.23 6.28
C HIS A 29 6.35 7.31 6.52
N GLY A 30 6.64 6.03 6.77
CA GLY A 30 5.65 4.96 6.86
C GLY A 30 5.68 4.06 5.62
N ILE A 31 4.79 3.07 5.57
CA ILE A 31 4.60 2.21 4.39
C ILE A 31 3.14 2.22 3.98
N TYR A 32 2.87 2.57 2.73
CA TYR A 32 1.51 2.74 2.23
C TYR A 32 1.38 2.43 0.74
N ALA A 33 0.15 2.12 0.32
CA ALA A 33 -0.21 2.06 -1.09
C ALA A 33 -0.81 3.39 -1.56
N MET A 34 -0.52 3.80 -2.79
CA MET A 34 -1.12 4.99 -3.41
C MET A 34 -1.25 4.82 -4.93
N ALA A 35 -2.21 5.51 -5.55
CA ALA A 35 -2.25 5.61 -7.00
C ALA A 35 -1.03 6.41 -7.49
N ARG A 36 -0.38 5.98 -8.57
CA ARG A 36 0.74 6.72 -9.18
C ARG A 36 0.31 8.14 -9.55
N LYS A 37 -0.84 8.26 -10.20
CA LYS A 37 -1.53 9.54 -10.46
C LYS A 37 -2.75 9.62 -9.56
N GLY A 38 -2.86 10.69 -8.79
CA GLY A 38 -3.87 10.86 -7.75
C GLY A 38 -4.09 12.34 -7.47
N LYS A 39 -5.26 12.66 -6.94
CA LYS A 39 -5.59 14.04 -6.61
C LYS A 39 -4.96 14.42 -5.28
N MET A 40 -4.61 15.69 -5.15
CA MET A 40 -4.27 16.27 -3.86
C MET A 40 -5.54 16.87 -3.26
N ALA A 41 -5.83 16.52 -2.01
CA ALA A 41 -6.87 17.15 -1.20
C ALA A 41 -6.19 17.73 0.04
N ASP A 42 -6.38 19.02 0.29
CA ASP A 42 -5.75 19.75 1.40
C ASP A 42 -4.23 19.55 1.48
N GLY A 43 -3.58 19.52 0.31
CA GLY A 43 -2.13 19.33 0.20
C GLY A 43 -1.65 17.89 0.41
N LYS A 44 -2.55 16.93 0.69
CA LYS A 44 -2.21 15.52 0.91
C LYS A 44 -2.70 14.62 -0.23
N ARG A 45 -1.94 13.56 -0.53
CA ARG A 45 -2.36 12.47 -1.42
C ARG A 45 -3.21 11.46 -0.64
N ARG A 46 -4.12 10.79 -1.35
CA ARG A 46 -4.80 9.62 -0.80
C ARG A 46 -3.81 8.45 -0.73
N VAL A 47 -3.67 7.88 0.46
CA VAL A 47 -2.79 6.73 0.73
C VAL A 47 -3.52 5.70 1.59
N ALA A 48 -3.09 4.45 1.51
CA ALA A 48 -3.57 3.34 2.33
C ALA A 48 -2.39 2.74 3.08
N TYR A 49 -2.22 3.12 4.35
CA TYR A 49 -1.12 2.62 5.18
C TYR A 49 -1.24 1.12 5.43
N ALA A 50 -0.09 0.44 5.43
CA ALA A 50 0.02 -0.87 6.02
C ALA A 50 -0.21 -0.77 7.54
N GLN A 51 -0.82 -1.79 8.13
CA GLN A 51 -1.10 -1.84 9.56
C GLN A 51 0.19 -1.70 10.37
N GLY A 52 0.19 -0.80 11.35
CA GLY A 52 1.36 -0.52 12.20
C GLY A 52 2.41 0.36 11.53
N CYS A 53 2.12 0.94 10.35
CA CYS A 53 3.07 1.73 9.57
C CYS A 53 2.57 3.16 9.29
N ASP A 54 1.53 3.63 9.99
CA ASP A 54 0.98 4.99 9.86
C ASP A 54 1.60 5.92 10.93
N PRO A 55 2.44 6.89 10.56
CA PRO A 55 3.11 7.77 11.53
C PRO A 55 2.19 8.65 12.36
N GLU A 56 0.95 8.89 11.90
CA GLU A 56 -0.02 9.68 12.64
C GLU A 56 -0.76 8.83 13.71
N LYS A 57 -0.72 7.50 13.61
CA LYS A 57 -1.51 6.59 14.47
C LYS A 57 -0.67 5.60 15.27
N ASP A 58 0.43 5.12 14.70
CA ASP A 58 1.23 4.03 15.22
C ASP A 58 2.54 4.59 15.79
N PRO A 59 2.76 4.63 17.11
CA PRO A 59 3.98 5.21 17.69
C PRO A 59 5.26 4.46 17.29
N ASP A 60 5.17 3.14 17.12
CA ASP A 60 6.30 2.26 16.78
C ASP A 60 6.45 2.04 15.26
N TRP A 61 5.83 2.89 14.43
CA TRP A 61 5.78 2.71 12.98
C TRP A 61 7.16 2.57 12.34
N TYR A 62 8.15 3.30 12.84
CA TYR A 62 9.49 3.33 12.27
C TYR A 62 10.18 1.98 12.40
N ASP A 63 10.18 1.41 13.60
CA ASP A 63 10.77 0.11 13.88
C ASP A 63 10.02 -0.99 13.11
N ARG A 64 8.68 -0.88 13.03
CA ARG A 64 7.85 -1.81 12.26
C ARG A 64 8.17 -1.77 10.76
N CYS A 65 8.29 -0.59 10.18
CA CYS A 65 8.66 -0.42 8.77
C CYS A 65 10.06 -0.99 8.51
N ARG A 66 11.00 -0.72 9.42
CA ARG A 66 12.39 -1.17 9.31
C ARG A 66 12.53 -2.68 9.44
N GLU A 67 11.80 -3.29 10.36
CA GLU A 67 11.74 -4.75 10.52
C GLU A 67 11.24 -5.44 9.24
N GLU A 68 10.21 -4.88 8.63
CA GLU A 68 9.49 -5.53 7.54
C GLU A 68 10.06 -5.27 6.14
N ALA A 69 10.59 -4.07 5.92
CA ALA A 69 11.03 -3.62 4.59
C ALA A 69 12.46 -3.04 4.58
N GLY A 70 13.19 -3.11 5.70
CA GLY A 70 14.54 -2.59 5.80
C GLY A 70 14.61 -1.07 5.97
N GLY A 71 15.83 -0.52 5.88
CA GLY A 71 16.09 0.90 6.14
C GLY A 71 15.76 1.85 5.00
N ASP A 72 15.89 1.40 3.75
CA ASP A 72 15.88 2.28 2.57
C ASP A 72 14.46 2.62 2.09
N ASP A 73 14.30 3.82 1.53
CA ASP A 73 13.04 4.28 0.96
C ASP A 73 12.86 3.80 -0.47
N PHE A 74 11.62 3.54 -0.89
CA PHE A 74 11.31 3.00 -2.21
C PHE A 74 9.89 3.35 -2.66
N GLY A 75 9.65 3.14 -3.96
CA GLY A 75 8.32 3.20 -4.57
C GLY A 75 8.19 2.16 -5.67
N GLU A 76 7.58 1.02 -5.34
CA GLU A 76 7.47 -0.15 -6.23
C GLU A 76 6.06 -0.32 -6.76
N VAL A 77 5.92 -0.81 -8.00
CA VAL A 77 4.58 -1.08 -8.57
C VAL A 77 3.97 -2.32 -7.91
N LEU A 78 2.77 -2.18 -7.37
CA LEU A 78 1.93 -3.31 -6.99
C LEU A 78 1.28 -3.89 -8.24
N CYS A 79 1.92 -4.91 -8.82
CA CYS A 79 1.42 -5.66 -9.98
C CYS A 79 0.18 -6.51 -9.64
N LEU A 80 -0.93 -5.87 -9.28
CA LEU A 80 -2.19 -6.53 -8.94
C LEU A 80 -2.88 -7.06 -10.20
N THR A 81 -3.28 -8.33 -10.19
CA THR A 81 -4.12 -8.88 -11.25
C THR A 81 -5.58 -8.45 -11.07
N ASP A 82 -6.39 -8.47 -12.13
CA ASP A 82 -7.82 -8.18 -12.05
C ASP A 82 -8.55 -9.04 -11.00
N ALA A 83 -8.15 -10.31 -10.88
CA ALA A 83 -8.68 -11.22 -9.87
C ALA A 83 -8.36 -10.74 -8.45
N MET A 84 -7.14 -10.25 -8.21
CA MET A 84 -6.75 -9.70 -6.91
C MET A 84 -7.55 -8.43 -6.59
N VAL A 85 -7.68 -7.53 -7.57
CA VAL A 85 -8.47 -6.30 -7.43
C VAL A 85 -9.92 -6.61 -7.08
N SER A 86 -10.55 -7.58 -7.77
CA SER A 86 -11.91 -8.03 -7.45
C SER A 86 -12.02 -8.65 -6.07
N ARG A 87 -11.05 -9.45 -5.61
CA ARG A 87 -11.07 -9.99 -4.24
C ARG A 87 -10.99 -8.89 -3.17
N ILE A 88 -10.15 -7.89 -3.38
CA ILE A 88 -10.02 -6.77 -2.45
C ILE A 88 -11.31 -5.95 -2.42
N ARG A 89 -11.84 -5.56 -3.58
CA ARG A 89 -13.00 -4.69 -3.67
C ARG A 89 -14.31 -5.39 -3.30
N ASP A 90 -14.54 -6.57 -3.86
CA ASP A 90 -15.85 -7.22 -3.85
C ASP A 90 -15.97 -8.22 -2.69
N LYS A 91 -14.86 -8.87 -2.30
CA LYS A 91 -14.81 -9.83 -1.18
C LYS A 91 -14.15 -9.28 0.08
N ARG A 92 -13.72 -8.02 0.07
CA ARG A 92 -13.07 -7.33 1.19
C ARG A 92 -11.84 -8.06 1.75
N VAL A 93 -11.09 -8.76 0.89
CA VAL A 93 -9.87 -9.46 1.32
C VAL A 93 -8.69 -8.49 1.33
N SER A 94 -7.97 -8.43 2.44
CA SER A 94 -6.80 -7.57 2.62
C SER A 94 -5.63 -8.01 1.72
N LEU A 95 -4.77 -7.06 1.35
CA LEU A 95 -3.54 -7.33 0.64
C LEU A 95 -2.42 -7.62 1.64
N TYR A 96 -1.68 -8.69 1.41
CA TYR A 96 -0.50 -9.07 2.17
C TYR A 96 0.73 -8.88 1.29
N VAL A 97 1.75 -8.22 1.85
CA VAL A 97 3.03 -8.01 1.17
C VAL A 97 4.14 -8.62 2.02
N THR A 98 4.99 -9.41 1.41
CA THR A 98 6.18 -9.98 2.07
C THR A 98 7.40 -9.66 1.24
N PHE A 99 8.40 -9.06 1.89
CA PHE A 99 9.72 -8.87 1.30
C PHE A 99 10.60 -10.07 1.62
N THR A 100 11.35 -10.49 0.62
CA THR A 100 12.48 -11.41 0.75
C THR A 100 13.73 -10.69 0.26
N ALA A 101 14.90 -11.26 0.46
CA ALA A 101 16.17 -10.63 0.04
C ALA A 101 16.22 -10.23 -1.44
N ALA A 102 15.43 -10.85 -2.31
CA ALA A 102 15.43 -10.59 -3.75
C ALA A 102 14.07 -10.18 -4.33
N HIS A 103 12.95 -10.42 -3.61
CA HIS A 103 11.62 -10.30 -4.19
C HIS A 103 10.59 -9.76 -3.22
N MET A 104 9.71 -8.90 -3.75
CA MET A 104 8.43 -8.57 -3.15
C MET A 104 7.37 -9.59 -3.62
N LYS A 105 6.70 -10.23 -2.68
CA LYS A 105 5.57 -11.13 -2.93
C LYS A 105 4.28 -10.50 -2.44
N ILE A 106 3.24 -10.56 -3.25
CA ILE A 106 1.91 -10.05 -2.94
C ILE A 106 0.87 -11.16 -3.00
N THR A 107 -0.06 -11.18 -2.05
CA THR A 107 -1.18 -12.11 -2.01
C THR A 107 -2.42 -11.42 -1.46
N CYS A 108 -3.61 -11.76 -1.95
CA CYS A 108 -4.89 -11.40 -1.35
C CYS A 108 -5.84 -12.57 -1.52
#